data_AF-A0A554KSG2-F1
#
_entry.id   AF-A0A554KSG2-F1
#
_cell.length_a   1.000
_cell.length_b   1.000
_cell.length_c   1.000
_cell.angle_alpha   90.00
_cell.angle_beta   90.00
_cell.angle_gamma   90.00
#
_symmetry.space_group_name_H-M   'P 1'
#
loop_
_entity.id
_entity.type
_entity.pdbx_description
1 polymer ?
#
loop_
_entity_poly.entity_id
_entity_poly.type
_entity_poly.pdbx_seq_one_letter_code
_entity_poly.pdbx_strand_id
1 'polypeptide(L)'
;MRILLFFLIGLFAFINFTFAHGDELSLSDTISDTSISVVTLAGILIILLVVLAVAKKEKSEVFSRIVFILIALITLGATFYLAASTIYLNIVSETKGPVHWHADFRIFDCGNEVLLEEPTGLSNRIGRADLHEHGDGRIHIEGVVTELQDVSLGEFFESFGGTLTAGEIAFPGRDGSDRWMVNG
;
A
#
# COMPACT_ATOMS: atom_id res chain seq x y z
N MET A 1 -23.72 12.33 -25.48
CA MET A 1 -22.91 13.40 -24.85
C MET A 1 -23.23 13.58 -23.36
N ARG A 2 -24.51 13.73 -22.95
CA ARG A 2 -24.88 13.89 -21.52
C ARG A 2 -24.51 12.72 -20.60
N ILE A 3 -24.62 11.47 -21.08
CA ILE A 3 -24.23 10.28 -20.31
C ILE A 3 -22.72 10.25 -20.02
N LEU A 4 -21.88 10.66 -20.96
CA LEU A 4 -20.43 10.72 -20.81
C LEU A 4 -20.00 11.75 -19.75
N LEU A 5 -20.73 12.87 -19.65
CA LEU A 5 -20.48 13.92 -18.67
C LEU A 5 -20.82 13.47 -17.24
N PHE A 6 -21.96 12.82 -17.04
CA PHE A 6 -22.31 12.22 -15.73
C PHE A 6 -21.31 11.12 -15.33
N PHE A 7 -20.79 10.38 -16.32
CA PHE A 7 -19.76 9.38 -16.07
C PHE A 7 -18.43 10.00 -15.62
N LEU A 8 -17.98 11.08 -16.28
CA LEU A 8 -16.77 11.82 -15.90
C LEU A 8 -16.89 12.49 -14.53
N ILE A 9 -18.08 13.01 -14.18
CA ILE A 9 -18.35 13.60 -12.86
C ILE A 9 -18.37 12.51 -11.78
N GLY A 10 -18.97 11.34 -12.06
CA GLY A 10 -18.93 10.18 -11.18
C GLY A 10 -17.52 9.63 -10.97
N LEU A 11 -16.72 9.59 -12.03
CA LEU A 11 -15.29 9.23 -12.00
C LEU A 11 -14.51 10.18 -11.09
N PHE A 12 -14.71 11.49 -11.26
CA PHE A 12 -14.06 12.52 -10.46
C PHE A 12 -14.47 12.45 -8.98
N ALA A 13 -15.75 12.22 -8.69
CA ALA A 13 -16.24 12.09 -7.32
C ALA A 13 -15.72 10.81 -6.63
N PHE A 14 -15.62 9.69 -7.35
CA PHE A 14 -15.06 8.44 -6.82
C PHE A 14 -13.56 8.58 -6.49
N ILE A 15 -12.80 9.20 -7.39
CA ILE A 15 -11.37 9.51 -7.18
C ILE A 15 -11.19 10.31 -5.88
N ASN A 16 -11.99 11.37 -5.66
CA ASN A 16 -11.88 12.18 -4.45
C ASN A 16 -12.32 11.45 -3.17
N PHE A 17 -13.23 10.48 -3.26
CA PHE A 17 -13.67 9.69 -2.09
C PHE A 17 -12.61 8.69 -1.62
N THR A 18 -11.82 8.13 -2.53
CA THR A 18 -10.75 7.17 -2.18
C THR A 18 -9.52 7.83 -1.55
N PHE A 19 -9.35 9.16 -1.63
CA PHE A 19 -8.20 9.89 -1.05
C PHE A 19 -8.45 10.46 0.35
N ALA A 20 -9.58 10.14 0.98
CA ALA A 20 -9.97 10.71 2.27
C ALA A 20 -9.73 9.73 3.43
N HIS A 21 -8.50 9.29 3.70
CA HIS A 21 -8.10 8.64 4.97
C HIS A 21 -6.79 9.27 5.48
N GLY A 22 -6.73 9.56 6.79
CA GLY A 22 -5.81 10.51 7.42
C GLY A 22 -4.75 9.89 8.32
N ASP A 23 -4.02 8.89 7.82
CA ASP A 23 -2.79 8.41 8.44
C ASP A 23 -1.59 8.96 7.67
N GLU A 24 -0.48 9.30 8.34
CA GLU A 24 0.80 9.64 7.67
C GLU A 24 1.38 8.37 7.04
N LEU A 25 0.88 8.04 5.85
CA LEU A 25 1.37 6.92 5.05
C LEU A 25 2.73 7.26 4.42
N SER A 26 3.61 6.27 4.31
CA SER A 26 4.85 6.42 3.56
C SER A 26 4.56 6.82 2.10
N LEU A 27 5.51 7.47 1.44
CA LEU A 27 5.38 7.79 0.01
C LEU A 27 5.20 6.51 -0.83
N SER A 28 5.86 5.42 -0.43
CA SER A 28 5.71 4.11 -1.07
C SER A 28 4.27 3.60 -0.97
N ASP A 29 3.66 3.67 0.22
CA ASP A 29 2.28 3.26 0.44
C ASP A 29 1.31 4.13 -0.36
N THR A 30 1.49 5.45 -0.32
CA THR A 30 0.66 6.40 -1.07
C THR A 30 0.68 6.11 -2.58
N ILE A 31 1.87 5.83 -3.13
CA ILE A 31 2.03 5.47 -4.54
C ILE A 31 1.38 4.11 -4.83
N SER A 32 1.53 3.14 -3.93
CA SER A 32 0.92 1.81 -4.06
C SER A 32 -0.61 1.89 -4.10
N ASP A 33 -1.21 2.62 -3.14
CA ASP A 33 -2.66 2.79 -3.05
C ASP A 33 -3.23 3.55 -4.25
N THR A 34 -2.52 4.59 -4.69
CA THR A 34 -2.90 5.32 -5.90
C THR A 34 -2.78 4.42 -7.13
N SER A 35 -1.76 3.58 -7.21
CA SER A 35 -1.55 2.63 -8.30
C SER A 35 -2.68 1.59 -8.36
N ILE A 36 -3.11 1.05 -7.21
CA ILE A 36 -4.27 0.15 -7.11
C ILE A 36 -5.53 0.87 -7.59
N SER A 37 -5.73 2.12 -7.18
CA SER A 37 -6.88 2.93 -7.59
C SER A 37 -6.89 3.18 -9.10
N VAL A 38 -5.76 3.55 -9.69
CA VAL A 38 -5.59 3.76 -11.13
C VAL A 38 -5.88 2.48 -11.92
N VAL A 39 -5.34 1.34 -11.49
CA VAL A 39 -5.56 0.03 -12.16
C VAL A 39 -7.03 -0.39 -12.06
N THR A 40 -7.62 -0.26 -10.87
CA THR A 40 -9.04 -0.57 -10.64
C THR A 40 -9.94 0.26 -11.54
N LEU A 41 -9.70 1.58 -11.59
CA LEU A 41 -10.47 2.51 -12.41
C LEU A 41 -10.32 2.20 -13.91
N ALA A 42 -9.08 1.97 -14.36
CA ALA A 42 -8.80 1.58 -15.74
C ALA A 42 -9.52 0.28 -16.10
N GLY A 43 -9.48 -0.72 -15.21
CA GLY A 43 -10.19 -1.99 -15.37
C GLY A 43 -11.70 -1.81 -15.52
N ILE A 44 -12.32 -1.03 -14.63
CA ILE A 44 -13.77 -0.73 -14.70
C ILE A 44 -14.12 -0.05 -16.03
N LEU A 45 -13.36 0.97 -16.45
CA LEU A 45 -13.60 1.67 -17.71
C LEU A 45 -13.47 0.75 -18.93
N ILE A 46 -12.45 -0.11 -18.95
CA ILE A 46 -12.25 -1.09 -20.02
C ILE A 46 -13.41 -2.08 -20.06
N ILE A 47 -13.84 -2.63 -18.92
CA ILE A 47 -14.99 -3.55 -18.85
C ILE A 47 -16.25 -2.89 -19.42
N LEU A 48 -16.52 -1.63 -19.05
CA LEU A 48 -17.67 -0.90 -19.57
C LEU A 48 -17.60 -0.67 -21.07
N LEU A 49 -16.42 -0.33 -21.61
CA LEU A 49 -16.21 -0.19 -23.06
C LEU A 49 -16.41 -1.52 -23.80
N VAL A 50 -15.94 -2.63 -23.22
CA VAL A 50 -16.16 -3.98 -23.76
C VAL A 50 -17.64 -4.34 -23.74
N VAL A 51 -18.35 -4.13 -22.63
CA VAL A 51 -19.80 -4.38 -22.53
C VAL A 51 -20.55 -3.54 -23.56
N LEU A 52 -20.22 -2.25 -23.71
CA LEU A 52 -20.82 -1.38 -24.73
C LEU A 52 -20.56 -1.90 -26.15
N ALA A 53 -19.35 -2.39 -26.43
CA ALA A 53 -18.99 -2.97 -27.72
C ALA A 53 -19.72 -4.27 -28.02
N VAL A 54 -19.99 -5.09 -27.00
CA VAL A 54 -20.73 -6.36 -27.13
C VAL A 54 -22.24 -6.10 -27.27
N ALA A 55 -22.82 -5.22 -26.45
CA ALA A 55 -24.25 -4.94 -26.43
C ALA A 55 -24.77 -4.26 -27.70
N LYS A 56 -23.91 -3.55 -28.45
CA LYS A 56 -24.30 -2.89 -29.69
C LYS A 56 -24.49 -3.91 -30.82
N LYS A 57 -25.75 -4.15 -31.20
CA LYS A 57 -26.15 -5.11 -32.24
C LYS A 57 -25.59 -4.79 -33.63
N GLU A 58 -25.64 -3.52 -34.04
CA GLU A 58 -25.10 -3.05 -35.31
C GLU A 58 -23.86 -2.18 -35.08
N LYS A 59 -22.70 -2.68 -35.49
CA LYS A 59 -21.40 -2.05 -35.22
C LYS A 59 -20.90 -1.40 -36.50
N SER A 60 -20.84 -0.07 -36.52
CA SER A 60 -20.10 0.62 -37.57
C SER A 60 -18.60 0.47 -37.35
N GLU A 61 -17.82 0.44 -38.42
CA GLU A 61 -16.36 0.36 -38.38
C GLU A 61 -15.75 1.49 -37.53
N VAL A 62 -16.30 2.70 -37.68
CA VAL A 62 -15.89 3.89 -36.91
C VAL A 62 -16.10 3.67 -35.41
N PHE A 63 -17.23 3.09 -35.00
CA PHE A 63 -17.50 2.82 -33.59
C PHE A 63 -16.48 1.84 -32.99
N SER A 64 -16.20 0.73 -33.69
CA SER A 64 -15.22 -0.25 -33.24
C SER A 64 -13.82 0.34 -33.10
N ARG A 65 -13.40 1.19 -34.05
CA ARG A 65 -12.13 1.92 -33.98
C ARG A 65 -12.07 2.87 -32.78
N ILE A 66 -13.13 3.63 -32.52
CA ILE A 66 -13.17 4.54 -31.37
C ILE A 66 -13.07 3.75 -30.06
N VAL A 67 -13.84 2.68 -29.89
CA VAL A 67 -13.78 1.87 -28.66
C VAL A 67 -12.38 1.28 -28.47
N PHE A 68 -11.79 0.73 -29.53
CA PHE A 68 -10.42 0.19 -29.48
C PHE A 68 -9.40 1.25 -29.07
N ILE A 69 -9.44 2.45 -29.68
CA ILE A 69 -8.54 3.55 -29.35
C ILE A 69 -8.71 3.97 -27.88
N LEU A 70 -9.94 4.05 -27.37
CA LEU A 70 -10.18 4.40 -25.97
C LEU A 70 -9.61 3.36 -25.00
N ILE A 71 -9.82 2.06 -25.28
CA ILE A 71 -9.22 0.98 -24.48
C ILE A 71 -7.69 1.10 -24.51
N ALA A 72 -7.10 1.27 -25.70
CA ALA A 72 -5.66 1.42 -25.83
C ALA A 72 -5.12 2.62 -25.04
N LEU A 73 -5.78 3.78 -25.11
CA LEU A 73 -5.39 4.97 -24.36
C LEU A 73 -5.48 4.77 -22.85
N ILE A 74 -6.54 4.13 -22.35
CA ILE A 74 -6.70 3.83 -20.92
C ILE A 74 -5.59 2.89 -20.44
N THR A 75 -5.34 1.80 -21.18
CA THR A 75 -4.29 0.83 -20.84
C THR A 75 -2.92 1.52 -20.84
N LEU A 76 -2.57 2.25 -21.90
CA LEU A 76 -1.30 2.96 -21.99
C LEU A 76 -1.15 4.02 -20.89
N GLY A 77 -2.21 4.74 -20.55
CA GLY A 77 -2.21 5.73 -19.48
C GLY A 77 -1.93 5.10 -18.11
N ALA A 78 -2.62 4.00 -17.77
CA ALA A 78 -2.38 3.26 -16.54
C ALA A 78 -0.96 2.67 -16.49
N THR A 79 -0.50 2.05 -17.58
CA THR A 79 0.86 1.51 -17.67
C THR A 79 1.92 2.60 -17.51
N PHE A 80 1.75 3.75 -18.17
CA PHE A 80 2.68 4.86 -18.05
C PHE A 80 2.72 5.41 -16.63
N TYR A 81 1.54 5.57 -15.99
CA TYR A 81 1.47 6.01 -14.60
C TYR A 81 2.25 5.06 -13.67
N LEU A 82 1.99 3.75 -13.75
CA LEU A 82 2.69 2.76 -12.93
C LEU A 82 4.21 2.82 -13.14
N ALA A 83 4.65 2.81 -14.41
CA ALA A 83 6.07 2.86 -14.74
C ALA A 83 6.74 4.16 -14.24
N ALA A 84 6.10 5.31 -14.45
CA ALA A 84 6.61 6.60 -14.02
C ALA A 84 6.68 6.68 -12.49
N SER A 85 5.65 6.21 -11.77
CA SER A 85 5.62 6.18 -10.32
C SER A 85 6.71 5.26 -9.74
N THR A 86 6.94 4.07 -10.32
CA THR A 86 8.04 3.19 -9.90
C THR A 86 9.40 3.82 -10.14
N ILE A 87 9.62 4.42 -11.31
CA ILE A 87 10.88 5.11 -11.62
C ILE A 87 11.10 6.27 -10.65
N TYR A 88 10.06 7.06 -10.43
CA TYR A 88 10.11 8.19 -9.49
C TYR A 88 10.48 7.72 -8.09
N LEU A 89 9.80 6.71 -7.57
CA LEU A 89 10.06 6.16 -6.24
C LEU A 89 11.50 5.65 -6.11
N ASN A 90 12.04 4.97 -7.13
CA ASN A 90 13.42 4.51 -7.13
C ASN A 90 14.45 5.65 -7.21
N ILE A 91 14.12 6.79 -7.83
CA ILE A 91 15.03 7.94 -7.90
C ILE A 91 15.13 8.63 -6.54
N VAL A 92 13.98 8.83 -5.89
CA VAL A 92 13.90 9.60 -4.64
C VAL A 92 14.24 8.78 -3.41
N SER A 93 14.13 7.46 -3.46
CA SER A 93 14.40 6.59 -2.32
C SER A 93 15.88 6.51 -1.94
N GLU A 94 16.16 6.24 -0.67
CA GLU A 94 17.51 5.96 -0.19
C GLU A 94 18.06 4.64 -0.74
N THR A 95 17.19 3.62 -0.86
CA THR A 95 17.58 2.29 -1.33
C THR A 95 17.74 2.17 -2.84
N LYS A 96 17.30 3.17 -3.60
CA LYS A 96 17.30 3.19 -5.08
C LYS A 96 16.54 2.03 -5.74
N GLY A 97 15.63 1.41 -4.99
CA GLY A 97 14.88 0.24 -5.42
C GLY A 97 14.32 -0.55 -4.24
N PRO A 98 13.55 -1.62 -4.52
CA PRO A 98 13.00 -2.46 -3.47
C PRO A 98 14.12 -3.24 -2.76
N VAL A 99 13.96 -3.37 -1.45
CA VAL A 99 14.81 -4.18 -0.58
C VAL A 99 14.00 -5.27 0.08
N HIS A 100 14.72 -6.26 0.58
CA HIS A 100 14.23 -7.30 1.45
C HIS A 100 15.33 -7.52 2.49
N TRP A 101 15.25 -6.80 3.60
CA TRP A 101 16.24 -6.83 4.66
C TRP A 101 15.65 -7.45 5.91
N HIS A 102 16.51 -8.12 6.67
CA HIS A 102 16.16 -8.74 7.93
C HIS A 102 17.06 -8.22 9.05
N ALA A 103 16.47 -7.98 10.21
CA ALA A 103 17.19 -7.74 11.45
C ALA A 103 16.63 -8.64 12.55
N ASP A 104 17.48 -9.50 13.13
CA ASP A 104 17.10 -10.34 14.27
C ASP A 104 16.90 -9.46 15.52
N PHE A 105 15.86 -9.72 16.30
CA PHE A 105 15.61 -9.01 17.56
C PHE A 105 15.12 -9.95 18.66
N ARG A 106 15.30 -9.53 19.92
CA ARG A 106 14.80 -10.21 21.11
C ARG A 106 14.43 -9.17 22.16
N ILE A 107 13.31 -9.36 22.85
CA ILE A 107 12.84 -8.45 23.90
C ILE A 107 12.93 -9.16 25.24
N PHE A 108 13.49 -8.49 26.24
CA PHE A 108 13.66 -9.05 27.58
C PHE A 108 13.06 -8.13 28.64
N ASP A 109 12.28 -8.71 29.55
CA ASP A 109 11.79 -8.09 30.77
C ASP A 109 12.43 -8.77 31.98
N CYS A 110 13.28 -8.03 32.70
CA CYS A 110 13.98 -8.53 33.89
C CYS A 110 14.70 -9.88 33.68
N GLY A 111 15.27 -10.10 32.49
CA GLY A 111 15.98 -11.33 32.12
C GLY A 111 15.10 -12.45 31.56
N ASN A 112 13.78 -12.28 31.53
CA ASN A 112 12.86 -13.19 30.87
C ASN A 112 12.58 -12.69 29.45
N GLU A 113 12.72 -13.55 28.45
CA GLU A 113 12.33 -13.22 27.09
C GLU A 113 10.82 -13.09 26.99
N VAL A 114 10.37 -12.01 26.37
CA VAL A 114 8.97 -11.74 26.09
C VAL A 114 8.78 -11.65 24.59
N LEU A 115 7.63 -12.13 24.12
CA LEU A 115 7.32 -12.28 22.71
C LEU A 115 6.19 -11.32 22.33
N LEU A 116 6.27 -10.80 21.11
CA LEU A 116 5.17 -10.10 20.47
C LEU A 116 3.94 -11.03 20.39
N GLU A 117 2.78 -10.43 20.14
CA GLU A 117 1.59 -11.17 19.73
C GLU A 117 1.89 -12.15 18.58
N GLU A 118 1.05 -13.17 18.39
CA GLU A 118 1.22 -14.08 17.27
C GLU A 118 0.55 -13.48 16.03
N PRO A 119 1.21 -13.46 14.85
CA PRO A 119 0.55 -13.03 13.63
C PRO A 119 -0.62 -13.96 13.32
N THR A 120 -1.75 -13.39 12.87
CA THR A 120 -2.95 -14.17 12.52
C THR A 120 -3.54 -13.69 11.19
N GLY A 121 -4.52 -14.45 10.67
CA GLY A 121 -5.26 -14.07 9.47
C GLY A 121 -4.49 -14.28 8.16
N LEU A 122 -4.96 -13.63 7.09
CA LEU A 122 -4.43 -13.81 5.73
C LEU A 122 -3.11 -13.06 5.49
N SER A 123 -2.87 -11.97 6.21
CA SER A 123 -1.62 -11.21 6.11
C SER A 123 -0.47 -11.93 6.83
N ASN A 124 -0.78 -12.71 7.87
CA ASN A 124 0.17 -13.44 8.70
C ASN A 124 1.38 -12.59 9.12
N ARG A 125 1.14 -11.33 9.49
CA ARG A 125 2.18 -10.37 9.87
C ARG A 125 1.71 -9.47 11.01
N ILE A 126 2.66 -8.96 11.78
CA ILE A 126 2.46 -7.88 12.76
C ILE A 126 3.23 -6.66 12.26
N GLY A 127 2.54 -5.54 12.09
CA GLY A 127 3.09 -4.32 11.50
C GLY A 127 2.55 -3.98 10.12
N ARG A 128 3.19 -2.99 9.47
CA ARG A 128 2.85 -2.48 8.13
C ARG A 128 3.32 -3.43 7.04
N ALA A 129 2.92 -3.19 5.79
CA ALA A 129 3.31 -4.07 4.69
C ALA A 129 4.81 -4.06 4.40
N ASP A 130 5.46 -2.93 4.65
CA ASP A 130 6.86 -2.66 4.38
C ASP A 130 7.79 -2.85 5.58
N LEU A 131 7.22 -2.93 6.78
CA LEU A 131 7.93 -3.09 8.04
C LEU A 131 7.12 -3.98 9.00
N HIS A 132 7.52 -5.24 9.16
CA HIS A 132 6.73 -6.23 9.90
C HIS A 132 7.53 -7.41 10.47
N GLU A 133 6.83 -8.29 11.19
CA GLU A 133 7.33 -9.52 11.81
C GLU A 133 6.37 -10.70 11.53
N HIS A 134 6.91 -11.93 11.46
CA HIS A 134 6.20 -13.14 11.04
C HIS A 134 6.14 -14.27 12.11
N GLY A 135 6.34 -13.96 13.39
CA GLY A 135 6.51 -14.91 14.48
C GLY A 135 7.87 -15.61 14.50
N ASP A 136 8.86 -15.10 13.77
CA ASP A 136 10.20 -15.67 13.59
C ASP A 136 11.30 -14.90 14.34
N GLY A 137 10.96 -13.83 15.05
CA GLY A 137 11.92 -13.01 15.80
C GLY A 137 12.78 -12.12 14.91
N ARG A 138 12.26 -11.76 13.73
CA ARG A 138 12.96 -10.93 12.74
C ARG A 138 12.12 -9.76 12.30
N ILE A 139 12.72 -8.59 12.28
CA ILE A 139 12.16 -7.42 11.61
C ILE A 139 12.41 -7.59 10.12
N HIS A 140 11.34 -7.61 9.33
CA HIS A 140 11.35 -7.64 7.88
C HIS A 140 11.13 -6.22 7.36
N ILE A 141 12.04 -5.76 6.50
CA ILE A 141 11.91 -4.51 5.75
C ILE A 141 11.75 -4.89 4.28
N GLU A 142 10.57 -4.69 3.72
CA GLU A 142 10.20 -5.13 2.38
C GLU A 142 9.64 -3.98 1.54
N GLY A 143 10.23 -3.74 0.37
CA GLY A 143 9.78 -2.66 -0.51
C GLY A 143 10.78 -1.51 -0.58
N VAL A 144 10.32 -0.31 -0.92
CA VAL A 144 11.22 0.82 -1.22
C VAL A 144 11.29 1.77 -0.03
N VAL A 145 12.48 1.89 0.57
CA VAL A 145 12.71 2.77 1.72
C VAL A 145 13.04 4.17 1.25
N THR A 146 12.12 5.10 1.48
CA THR A 146 12.28 6.50 1.08
C THR A 146 13.23 7.25 1.98
N GLU A 147 13.13 7.06 3.29
CA GLU A 147 14.02 7.64 4.28
C GLU A 147 14.43 6.54 5.27
N LEU A 148 15.70 6.49 5.69
CA LEU A 148 16.18 5.43 6.61
C LEU A 148 15.52 5.51 7.99
N GLN A 149 15.00 6.67 8.38
CA GLN A 149 14.24 6.84 9.62
C GLN A 149 12.91 6.08 9.63
N ASP A 150 12.27 5.90 8.47
CA ASP A 150 10.98 5.22 8.29
C ASP A 150 11.05 3.72 8.63
N VAL A 151 12.27 3.18 8.71
CA VAL A 151 12.57 1.77 9.05
C VAL A 151 13.42 1.66 10.32
N SER A 152 13.36 2.68 11.17
CA SER A 152 14.01 2.66 12.48
C SER A 152 13.35 1.65 13.41
N LEU A 153 14.04 1.30 14.50
CA LEU A 153 13.46 0.43 15.52
C LEU A 153 12.21 1.06 16.17
N GLY A 154 12.17 2.40 16.30
CA GLY A 154 10.98 3.10 16.80
C GLY A 154 9.77 2.91 15.88
N GLU A 155 9.97 3.16 14.59
CA GLU A 155 8.95 2.93 13.55
C GLU A 155 8.45 1.49 13.52
N PHE A 156 9.34 0.52 13.75
CA PHE A 156 8.93 -0.88 13.85
C PHE A 156 7.91 -1.08 14.98
N PHE A 157 8.17 -0.55 16.18
CA PHE A 157 7.20 -0.66 17.28
C PHE A 157 5.89 0.08 16.99
N GLU A 158 5.96 1.28 16.41
CA GLU A 158 4.77 2.06 16.05
C GLU A 158 3.93 1.37 14.97
N SER A 159 4.56 0.61 14.07
CA SER A 159 3.87 -0.08 12.97
C SER A 159 2.78 -1.06 13.42
N PHE A 160 2.86 -1.56 14.65
CA PHE A 160 1.88 -2.46 15.28
C PHE A 160 1.26 -1.88 16.56
N GLY A 161 1.26 -0.55 16.70
CA GLY A 161 0.62 0.15 17.83
C GLY A 161 1.42 0.13 19.13
N GLY A 162 2.70 -0.23 19.07
CA GLY A 162 3.64 -0.09 20.18
C GLY A 162 4.28 1.29 20.25
N THR A 163 5.24 1.45 21.16
CA THR A 163 6.02 2.68 21.33
C THR A 163 7.42 2.32 21.84
N LEU A 164 8.44 3.00 21.32
CA LEU A 164 9.81 2.87 21.81
C LEU A 164 10.41 4.26 22.00
N THR A 165 10.59 4.65 23.26
CA THR A 165 11.22 5.91 23.65
C THR A 165 12.39 5.65 24.61
N ALA A 166 13.12 6.70 25.00
CA ALA A 166 14.18 6.57 26.00
C ALA A 166 13.67 6.10 27.38
N GLY A 167 12.40 6.38 27.70
CA GLY A 167 11.79 6.08 28.99
C GLY A 167 10.88 4.86 28.97
N GLU A 168 10.49 4.35 27.81
CA GLU A 168 9.36 3.44 27.68
C GLU A 168 9.51 2.51 26.48
N ILE A 169 9.15 1.23 26.70
CA ILE A 169 8.90 0.25 25.64
C ILE A 169 7.48 -0.28 25.84
N ALA A 170 6.62 -0.10 24.84
CA ALA A 170 5.26 -0.58 24.83
C ALA A 170 4.96 -1.42 23.57
N PHE A 171 4.27 -2.55 23.73
CA PHE A 171 3.87 -3.40 22.60
C PHE A 171 2.80 -4.43 22.99
N PRO A 172 1.98 -4.92 22.03
CA PRO A 172 1.06 -6.03 22.24
C PRO A 172 1.82 -7.34 22.46
N GLY A 173 1.69 -7.91 23.66
CA GLY A 173 2.32 -9.17 24.04
C GLY A 173 1.47 -10.40 23.69
N ARG A 174 2.15 -11.53 23.50
CA ARG A 174 1.53 -12.84 23.17
C ARG A 174 0.40 -13.30 24.08
N ASP A 175 0.45 -12.95 25.36
CA ASP A 175 -0.54 -13.34 26.35
C ASP A 175 -1.78 -12.41 26.37
N GLY A 176 -1.91 -11.53 25.38
CA GLY A 176 -2.98 -10.53 25.30
C GLY A 176 -2.80 -9.41 26.32
N SER A 177 -1.63 -9.30 26.93
CA SER A 177 -1.28 -8.17 27.79
C SER A 177 -0.58 -7.10 26.97
N ASP A 178 -1.03 -5.85 27.12
CA ASP A 178 -0.24 -4.71 26.71
C ASP A 178 0.99 -4.66 27.62
N ARG A 179 2.18 -4.82 27.05
CA ARG A 179 3.43 -4.75 27.79
C ARG A 179 3.85 -3.29 27.86
N TRP A 180 4.13 -2.81 29.06
CA TRP A 180 4.61 -1.46 29.34
C TRP A 180 5.84 -1.57 30.24
N MET A 181 7.01 -1.28 29.69
CA MET A 181 8.27 -1.29 30.43
C MET A 181 8.76 0.15 30.54
N VAL A 182 8.80 0.68 31.76
CA VAL A 182 9.28 2.05 32.02
C VAL A 182 10.68 1.97 32.62
N ASN A 183 11.63 2.72 32.09
CA ASN A 183 12.94 2.91 32.72
C ASN A 183 12.75 3.68 34.04
N GLY A 184 13.09 3.04 35.16
CA GLY A 184 13.14 3.66 36.48
C GLY A 184 14.37 4.53 36.70
#